data_AF-A0A3L7VS96-F1
#
_entry.id   AF-A0A3L7VS96-F1
#
_cell.length_a   1.000
_cell.length_b   1.000
_cell.length_c   1.000
_cell.angle_alpha   90.00
_cell.angle_beta   90.00
_cell.angle_gamma   90.00
#
_symmetry.space_group_name_H-M   'P 1'
#
loop_
_entity.id
_entity.type
_entity.pdbx_description
1 polymer ?
#
loop_
_entity_poly.entity_id
_entity_poly.type
_entity_poly.pdbx_seq_one_letter_code
_entity_poly.pdbx_strand_id
1 'polypeptide(L)'
;MIRYRVAGCEAPITIVTTLTDRQRFTAEDIAELYGLRWDVEVDIRSYKFSMGMCELRCLTPENLDREIAVAVLGYNLVRVLMCDTAAVLEVHPREISFSSARDAWLAFHDERDTINDVAWRIHSAGSHLVRNRPGRNEPRR
;
A
#
# COMPACT_ATOMS: atom_id res chain seq x y z
N MET A 1 -0.25 -17.50 22.08
CA MET A 1 1.12 -16.93 22.17
C MET A 1 2.04 -17.80 21.35
N ILE A 2 2.74 -17.20 20.39
CA ILE A 2 3.70 -17.86 19.50
C ILE A 2 5.02 -17.10 19.61
N ARG A 3 6.14 -17.82 19.63
CA ARG A 3 7.47 -17.22 19.54
C ARG A 3 8.04 -17.58 18.18
N TYR A 4 8.43 -16.58 17.42
CA TYR A 4 8.98 -16.74 16.08
C TYR A 4 10.31 -16.01 15.99
N ARG A 5 11.29 -16.62 15.32
CA ARG A 5 12.60 -16.01 15.07
C ARG A 5 12.64 -15.53 13.63
N VAL A 6 12.61 -14.21 13.45
CA VAL A 6 12.81 -13.59 12.15
C VAL A 6 14.29 -13.68 11.78
N ALA A 7 14.59 -14.07 10.54
CA ALA A 7 15.96 -14.08 10.03
C ALA A 7 16.57 -12.67 10.11
N GLY A 8 17.70 -12.52 10.80
CA GLY A 8 18.37 -11.23 10.99
C GLY A 8 17.98 -10.46 12.27
N CYS A 9 17.05 -10.96 13.08
CA CYS A 9 16.78 -10.43 14.42
C CYS A 9 17.42 -11.31 15.50
N GLU A 10 18.16 -10.69 16.43
CA GLU A 10 18.82 -11.41 17.53
C GLU A 10 17.80 -11.94 18.57
N ALA A 11 16.70 -11.21 18.80
CA ALA A 11 15.67 -11.58 19.76
C ALA A 11 14.43 -12.19 19.05
N PRO A 12 13.86 -13.28 19.59
CA PRO A 12 12.61 -13.84 19.06
C PRO A 12 11.43 -12.89 19.33
N ILE A 13 10.55 -12.74 18.35
CA ILE A 13 9.32 -11.96 18.47
C ILE A 13 8.25 -12.83 19.13
N THR A 14 7.53 -12.26 20.09
CA THR A 14 6.38 -12.91 20.72
C THR A 14 5.10 -12.30 20.16
N ILE A 15 4.25 -13.14 19.55
CA ILE A 15 2.98 -12.74 18.97
C ILE A 15 1.84 -13.32 19.82
N VAL A 16 0.93 -12.45 20.25
CA VAL A 16 -0.33 -12.83 20.91
C VAL A 16 -1.44 -12.73 19.87
N THR A 17 -2.18 -13.83 19.66
CA THR A 17 -3.18 -13.94 18.61
C THR A 17 -4.40 -14.73 19.11
N THR A 18 -5.56 -14.43 18.54
CA THR A 18 -6.82 -15.17 18.72
C THR A 18 -6.92 -16.38 17.79
N LEU A 19 -6.01 -16.54 16.83
CA LEU A 19 -5.89 -17.73 16.00
C LEU A 19 -5.28 -18.87 16.83
N THR A 20 -6.12 -19.66 17.50
CA THR A 20 -5.68 -20.68 18.47
C THR A 20 -5.49 -22.08 17.88
N ASP A 21 -6.06 -22.36 16.71
CA ASP A 21 -5.96 -23.66 16.04
C ASP A 21 -4.58 -23.83 15.39
N ARG A 22 -3.71 -24.61 16.05
CA ARG A 22 -2.34 -24.87 15.60
C ARG A 22 -2.23 -25.90 14.47
N GLN A 23 -3.27 -26.69 14.21
CA GLN A 23 -3.26 -27.60 13.07
C GLN A 23 -3.58 -26.84 11.78
N ARG A 24 -4.41 -25.80 11.89
CA ARG A 24 -4.79 -24.94 10.78
C ARG A 24 -3.83 -23.78 10.51
N PHE A 25 -3.25 -23.19 11.56
CA PHE A 25 -2.36 -22.03 11.45
C PHE A 25 -1.03 -22.33 12.10
N THR A 26 0.02 -22.46 11.28
CA THR A 26 1.38 -22.70 11.77
C THR A 26 1.96 -21.43 12.42
N ALA A 27 3.09 -21.59 13.13
CA ALA A 27 3.78 -20.45 13.72
C ALA A 27 4.32 -19.52 12.62
N GLU A 28 4.74 -20.10 11.50
CA GLU A 28 5.22 -19.44 10.29
C GLU A 28 4.10 -18.62 9.64
N ASP A 29 2.91 -19.20 9.43
CA ASP A 29 1.76 -18.47 8.84
C ASP A 29 1.39 -17.24 9.66
N ILE A 30 1.40 -17.37 10.99
CA ILE A 30 1.06 -16.28 11.91
C ILE A 30 2.16 -15.21 11.91
N ALA A 31 3.42 -15.62 11.79
CA ALA A 31 4.53 -14.69 11.68
C ALA A 31 4.51 -13.94 10.35
N GLU A 32 4.21 -14.61 9.24
CA GLU A 32 4.06 -13.99 7.91
C GLU A 32 2.89 -13.00 7.92
N LEU A 33 1.72 -13.40 8.44
CA LEU A 33 0.57 -12.52 8.58
C LEU A 33 0.88 -11.30 9.45
N TYR A 34 1.60 -11.48 10.55
CA TYR A 34 2.04 -10.36 11.38
C TYR A 34 3.05 -9.46 10.66
N GLY A 35 3.89 -10.04 9.79
CA GLY A 35 4.82 -9.31 8.93
C GLY A 35 4.13 -8.32 8.00
N LEU A 36 2.95 -8.68 7.49
CA LEU A 36 2.12 -7.78 6.65
C LEU A 36 1.70 -6.49 7.38
N ARG A 37 1.77 -6.43 8.72
CA ARG A 37 1.54 -5.19 9.47
C ARG A 37 2.45 -4.05 9.01
N TRP A 38 3.67 -4.37 8.56
CA TRP A 38 4.62 -3.37 8.08
C TRP A 38 4.11 -2.60 6.86
N ASP A 39 3.23 -3.21 6.07
CA ASP A 39 2.64 -2.56 4.90
C ASP A 39 1.94 -1.25 5.25
N VAL A 40 1.36 -1.15 6.46
CA VAL A 40 0.73 0.09 6.95
C VAL A 40 1.73 1.24 7.03
N GLU A 41 3.00 0.97 7.35
CA GLU A 41 4.02 2.02 7.44
C GLU A 41 4.39 2.57 6.07
N VAL A 42 4.45 1.69 5.07
CA VAL A 42 4.62 2.08 3.66
C VAL A 42 3.40 2.87 3.19
N ASP A 43 2.20 2.44 3.57
CA ASP A 43 0.94 3.09 3.21
C ASP A 43 0.86 4.52 3.82
N ILE A 44 1.22 4.66 5.09
CA ILE A 44 1.33 5.97 5.77
C ILE A 44 2.39 6.85 5.08
N ARG A 45 3.53 6.27 4.67
CA ARG A 45 4.57 7.00 3.93
C ARG A 45 4.04 7.51 2.59
N SER A 46 3.35 6.68 1.82
CA SER A 46 2.72 7.08 0.56
C SER A 46 1.64 8.15 0.78
N TYR A 47 0.81 8.02 1.80
CA TYR A 47 -0.17 9.04 2.16
C TYR A 47 0.50 10.38 2.50
N LYS A 48 1.52 10.38 3.36
CA LYS A 48 2.21 11.61 3.77
C LYS A 48 2.98 12.26 2.63
N PHE A 49 3.86 11.50 1.98
CA PHE A 49 4.79 12.07 1.00
C PHE A 49 4.23 12.06 -0.42
N SER A 50 3.72 10.92 -0.90
CA SER A 50 3.26 10.81 -2.30
C SER A 50 1.96 11.58 -2.56
N MET A 51 1.08 11.72 -1.56
CA MET A 51 -0.13 12.54 -1.69
C MET A 51 0.08 14.00 -1.25
N GLY A 52 1.28 14.40 -0.82
CA GLY A 52 1.58 15.77 -0.41
C GLY A 52 0.97 16.18 0.94
N MET A 53 0.67 15.23 1.82
CA MET A 53 0.01 15.45 3.12
C MET A 53 0.97 15.75 4.28
N CYS A 54 2.23 16.06 4.00
CA CYS A 54 3.18 16.52 5.02
C CYS A 54 2.90 17.96 5.47
N GLU A 55 2.32 18.78 4.59
CA GLU A 55 1.99 20.18 4.86
C GLU A 55 0.54 20.44 4.45
N LEU A 56 -0.31 20.73 5.43
CA LEU A 56 -1.74 20.98 5.22
C LEU A 56 -1.95 22.47 4.97
N ARG A 57 -2.85 22.81 4.04
CA ARG A 57 -3.03 24.18 3.55
C ARG A 57 -4.22 24.88 4.21
N CYS A 58 -5.18 24.12 4.72
CA CYS A 58 -6.37 24.67 5.33
C CYS A 58 -6.08 25.31 6.69
N LEU A 59 -6.68 26.47 6.95
CA LEU A 59 -6.44 27.27 8.15
C LEU A 59 -7.57 27.19 9.20
N THR A 60 -8.68 26.51 8.89
CA THR A 60 -9.77 26.28 9.86
C THR A 60 -9.94 24.79 10.16
N PRO A 61 -10.35 24.39 11.38
CA PRO A 61 -10.55 23.00 11.72
C PRO A 61 -11.50 22.26 10.78
N GLU A 62 -12.62 22.88 10.38
CA GLU A 62 -13.59 22.21 9.51
C GLU A 62 -13.03 21.96 8.10
N ASN A 63 -12.18 22.86 7.59
CA ASN A 63 -11.55 22.68 6.29
C ASN A 63 -10.36 21.72 6.36
N LEU A 64 -9.67 21.65 7.50
CA LEU A 64 -8.62 20.67 7.76
C LEU A 64 -9.17 19.25 7.69
N ASP A 65 -10.31 19.00 8.35
CA ASP A 65 -10.98 17.70 8.31
C ASP A 65 -11.35 17.31 6.87
N ARG A 66 -11.82 18.27 6.06
CA ARG A 66 -12.13 18.05 4.64
C ARG A 66 -10.87 17.75 3.83
N GLU A 67 -9.78 18.47 4.05
CA GLU A 67 -8.51 18.25 3.35
C GLU A 67 -7.98 16.83 3.61
N ILE A 68 -8.01 16.39 4.88
CA ILE A 68 -7.64 15.03 5.27
C ILE A 68 -8.59 14.00 4.63
N ALA A 69 -9.90 14.20 4.73
CA ALA A 69 -10.89 13.27 4.20
C ALA A 69 -10.77 13.09 2.67
N VAL A 70 -10.60 14.18 1.93
CA VAL A 70 -10.41 14.15 0.47
C VAL A 70 -9.08 13.48 0.10
N ALA A 71 -8.02 13.70 0.88
CA ALA A 71 -6.75 13.01 0.65
C ALA A 71 -6.85 11.51 0.88
N VAL A 72 -7.58 11.06 1.91
CA VAL A 72 -7.86 9.62 2.15
C VAL A 72 -8.67 9.04 1.00
N LEU A 73 -9.67 9.77 0.49
CA LEU A 73 -10.43 9.37 -0.69
C LEU A 73 -9.52 9.23 -1.92
N GLY A 74 -8.66 10.21 -2.19
CA GLY A 74 -7.69 10.17 -3.28
C GLY A 74 -6.71 9.01 -3.16
N TYR A 75 -6.21 8.74 -1.96
CA TYR A 75 -5.36 7.58 -1.69
C TYR A 75 -6.06 6.27 -2.05
N ASN A 76 -7.31 6.10 -1.61
CA ASN A 76 -8.10 4.90 -1.90
C ASN A 76 -8.38 4.75 -3.41
N LEU A 77 -8.59 5.86 -4.13
CA LEU A 77 -8.77 5.84 -5.57
C LEU A 77 -7.51 5.31 -6.29
N VAL A 78 -6.32 5.74 -5.86
CA VAL A 78 -5.06 5.18 -6.37
C VAL A 78 -4.97 3.68 -6.10
N ARG A 79 -5.39 3.22 -4.91
CA ARG A 79 -5.38 1.79 -4.56
C ARG A 79 -6.35 0.96 -5.37
N VAL A 80 -7.52 1.50 -5.73
CA VAL A 80 -8.46 0.81 -6.64
C VAL A 80 -7.81 0.60 -8.01
N LEU A 81 -7.17 1.62 -8.59
CA LEU A 81 -6.46 1.45 -9.86
C LEU A 81 -5.32 0.43 -9.75
N MET A 82 -4.58 0.40 -8.65
CA MET A 82 -3.59 -0.65 -8.43
C MET A 82 -4.21 -2.05 -8.41
N CYS A 83 -5.38 -2.23 -7.78
CA CYS A 83 -6.11 -3.49 -7.79
C CYS A 83 -6.59 -3.88 -9.19
N ASP A 84 -7.16 -2.94 -9.94
CA ASP A 84 -7.64 -3.17 -11.32
C ASP A 84 -6.47 -3.53 -12.24
N THR A 85 -5.36 -2.81 -12.14
CA THR A 85 -4.13 -3.11 -12.88
C THR A 85 -3.58 -4.48 -12.52
N ALA A 86 -3.54 -4.80 -11.24
CA ALA A 86 -3.04 -6.08 -10.76
C ALA A 86 -3.91 -7.26 -11.23
N ALA A 87 -5.23 -7.08 -11.29
CA ALA A 87 -6.15 -8.08 -11.83
C ALA A 87 -5.88 -8.34 -13.32
N VAL A 88 -5.55 -7.31 -14.11
CA VAL A 88 -5.22 -7.46 -15.54
C VAL A 88 -3.84 -8.07 -15.76
N LEU A 89 -2.87 -7.74 -14.91
CA LEU A 89 -1.50 -8.25 -15.00
C LEU A 89 -1.28 -9.59 -14.29
N GLU A 90 -2.30 -10.11 -13.59
CA GLU A 90 -2.23 -11.32 -12.76
C GLU A 90 -1.11 -11.27 -11.70
N VAL A 91 -0.91 -10.10 -11.09
CA VAL A 91 0.09 -9.88 -10.01
C VAL A 91 -0.60 -9.46 -8.71
N HIS A 92 0.15 -9.40 -7.61
CA HIS A 92 -0.39 -8.84 -6.36
C HIS A 92 -0.47 -7.31 -6.44
N PRO A 93 -1.55 -6.64 -5.95
CA PRO A 93 -1.69 -5.18 -6.02
C PRO A 93 -0.53 -4.38 -5.43
N ARG A 94 0.13 -4.91 -4.40
CA ARG A 94 1.32 -4.27 -3.78
C ARG A 94 2.58 -4.34 -4.63
N GLU A 95 2.58 -5.10 -5.71
CA GLU A 95 3.65 -5.09 -6.72
C GLU A 95 3.50 -3.91 -7.69
N ILE A 96 2.36 -3.22 -7.70
CA ILE A 96 2.18 -2.01 -8.50
C ILE A 96 2.75 -0.79 -7.76
N SER A 97 3.48 0.07 -8.46
CA SER A 97 4.01 1.30 -7.86
C SER A 97 2.89 2.30 -7.55
N PHE A 98 2.75 2.67 -6.26
CA PHE A 98 1.77 3.67 -5.84
C PHE A 98 1.95 5.02 -6.57
N SER A 99 3.19 5.50 -6.71
CA SER A 99 3.45 6.76 -7.42
C SER A 99 3.07 6.68 -8.89
N SER A 100 3.34 5.54 -9.55
CA SER A 100 2.97 5.34 -10.96
C SER A 100 1.46 5.32 -11.14
N ALA A 101 0.74 4.62 -10.25
CA ALA A 101 -0.73 4.60 -10.28
C ALA A 101 -1.34 5.98 -9.98
N ARG A 102 -0.77 6.75 -9.04
CA ARG A 102 -1.17 8.14 -8.78
C ARG A 102 -0.97 9.02 -10.02
N ASP A 103 0.19 8.92 -10.67
CA ASP A 103 0.51 9.76 -11.83
C ASP A 103 -0.39 9.39 -13.03
N ALA A 104 -0.73 8.10 -13.19
CA ALA A 104 -1.73 7.67 -14.18
C ALA A 104 -3.13 8.26 -13.90
N TRP A 105 -3.55 8.38 -12.64
CA TRP A 105 -4.80 9.06 -12.26
C TRP A 105 -4.77 10.56 -12.56
N LEU A 106 -3.65 11.23 -12.30
CA LEU A 106 -3.50 12.66 -12.57
C LEU A 106 -3.51 12.95 -14.07
N ALA A 107 -2.80 12.15 -14.86
CA ALA A 107 -2.78 12.27 -16.32
C ALA A 107 -4.18 12.06 -16.94
N PHE A 108 -5.02 11.21 -16.35
CA PHE A 108 -6.39 11.02 -16.80
C PHE A 108 -7.28 12.27 -16.64
N HIS A 109 -6.96 13.20 -15.74
CA HIS A 109 -7.77 14.42 -15.58
C HIS A 109 -7.80 15.27 -16.87
N ASP A 110 -6.72 15.24 -17.65
CA ASP A 110 -6.50 16.10 -18.82
C ASP A 110 -7.10 15.53 -20.12
N GLU A 111 -7.37 14.23 -20.19
CA GLU A 111 -7.90 13.54 -21.38
C GLU A 111 -9.18 12.77 -21.00
N ARG A 112 -10.35 13.33 -21.29
CA ARG A 112 -11.64 12.61 -21.20
C ARG A 112 -12.17 12.41 -22.60
N ASP A 113 -12.55 11.17 -22.97
CA ASP A 113 -13.79 10.95 -23.73
C ASP A 113 -14.21 9.47 -23.98
N THR A 114 -13.48 8.41 -23.58
CA THR A 114 -13.87 7.05 -24.01
C THR A 114 -13.46 5.87 -23.11
N ILE A 115 -14.05 4.68 -23.36
CA ILE A 115 -13.69 3.38 -22.74
C ILE A 115 -12.21 3.03 -22.88
N ASN A 116 -11.55 3.53 -23.93
CA ASN A 116 -10.11 3.37 -24.16
C ASN A 116 -9.26 4.02 -23.04
N ASP A 117 -9.80 5.04 -22.37
CA ASP A 117 -9.11 5.76 -21.30
C ASP A 117 -8.89 4.85 -20.09
N VAL A 118 -9.83 3.93 -19.80
CA VAL A 118 -9.70 2.98 -18.69
C VAL A 118 -8.63 1.93 -18.97
N ALA A 119 -8.57 1.39 -20.19
CA ALA A 119 -7.54 0.45 -20.59
C ALA A 119 -6.14 1.10 -20.58
N TRP A 120 -6.05 2.34 -21.06
CA TRP A 120 -4.81 3.12 -20.98
C TRP A 120 -4.38 3.35 -19.53
N ARG A 121 -5.30 3.67 -18.60
CA ARG A 121 -4.97 3.82 -17.17
C ARG A 121 -4.36 2.57 -16.59
N ILE A 122 -4.96 1.41 -16.86
CA ILE A 122 -4.47 0.13 -16.36
C ILE A 122 -3.05 -0.14 -16.85
N HIS A 123 -2.81 0.07 -18.15
CA HIS A 123 -1.49 -0.10 -18.75
C HIS A 123 -0.45 0.90 -18.20
N SER A 124 -0.82 2.18 -18.08
CA SER A 124 0.05 3.25 -17.59
C SER A 124 0.45 3.02 -16.13
N ALA A 125 -0.50 2.63 -15.26
CA ALA A 125 -0.21 2.27 -13.88
C ALA A 125 0.66 1.02 -13.77
N GLY A 126 0.48 0.04 -14.67
CA GLY A 126 1.26 -1.20 -14.73
C GLY A 126 2.67 -1.06 -15.28
N SER A 127 3.02 0.09 -15.87
CA SER A 127 4.33 0.33 -16.49
C SER A 127 5.51 0.24 -15.52
N HIS A 128 5.27 0.44 -14.22
CA HIS A 128 6.27 0.38 -13.17
C HIS A 128 5.86 -0.57 -12.05
N LEU A 129 6.33 -1.81 -12.14
CA LEU A 129 6.24 -2.77 -11.05
C LEU A 129 7.33 -2.48 -10.00
N VAL A 130 6.94 -2.52 -8.72
CA VAL A 130 7.86 -2.52 -7.59
C VAL A 130 8.50 -3.90 -7.55
N ARG A 131 9.77 -3.99 -7.97
CA ARG A 131 10.54 -5.23 -7.84
C ARG A 131 10.53 -5.70 -6.39
N ASN A 132 10.23 -6.98 -6.18
CA ASN A 132 10.51 -7.66 -4.91
C ASN A 132 12.02 -7.52 -4.61
N ARG A 133 12.36 -6.83 -3.53
CA ARG A 133 13.75 -6.63 -3.09
C ARG A 133 13.95 -7.37 -1.77
N PRO A 134 14.21 -8.69 -1.81
CA PRO A 134 14.43 -9.49 -0.62
C PRO A 134 15.64 -8.95 0.16
N GLY A 135 15.52 -8.88 1.50
CA GLY A 135 16.59 -8.41 2.39
C GLY A 135 16.56 -6.93 2.78
N ARG A 136 15.49 -6.17 2.46
CA ARG A 136 15.26 -4.86 3.08
C ARG A 136 14.73 -5.05 4.51
N ASN A 137 15.60 -4.80 5.48
CA ASN A 137 15.20 -4.61 6.87
C ASN A 137 14.78 -3.15 7.05
N GLU A 138 13.51 -2.93 7.39
CA GLU A 138 13.01 -1.63 7.84
C GLU A 138 12.71 -1.74 9.36
N PRO A 139 12.94 -0.69 10.17
CA PRO A 139 13.35 0.66 9.80
C PRO A 139 14.81 0.73 9.33
N ARG A 140 15.06 1.50 8.28
CA ARG A 140 16.44 1.79 7.85
C ARG A 140 17.10 2.64 8.93
N ARG A 141 18.25 2.18 9.43
CA ARG A 141 19.15 3.01 10.22
C ARG A 141 19.71 4.14 9.36
#